data_AF-A0A953UZG0-F1
#
_entry.id   AF-A0A953UZG0-F1
#
_cell.length_a   1.000
_cell.length_b   1.000
_cell.length_c   1.000
_cell.angle_alpha   90.00
_cell.angle_beta   90.00
_cell.angle_gamma   90.00
#
_symmetry.space_group_name_H-M   'P 1'
#
loop_
_entity.id
_entity.type
_entity.pdbx_description
1 polymer ?
#
loop_
_entity_poly.entity_id
_entity_poly.type
_entity_poly.pdbx_seq_one_letter_code
_entity_poly.pdbx_strand_id
1 'polypeptide(L)'
;MDFSMASLSLYLSTSSKFPNTGGPLLSTTYADNVGPDNTLVFSGPVSFTSPGCAGPAVCPFDLNINFTTPFLYNPTLGRLLLDLNITGLSGGDGKLDSVSFPGPNGGSIANVSGVLNDATGNFGFDGDIVQLRYTAVPEPTAGALMFMGAAALALMKRHRSARAH
;
A
#
# COMPACT_ATOMS: atom_id res chain seq x y z
N MET A 1 -6.20 7.91 -23.74
CA MET A 1 -7.10 8.03 -22.57
C MET A 1 -6.71 9.26 -21.82
N ASP A 2 -7.62 10.23 -21.78
CA ASP A 2 -7.41 11.51 -21.12
C ASP A 2 -8.53 11.74 -20.12
N PHE A 3 -8.18 11.99 -18.86
CA PHE A 3 -9.16 12.28 -17.81
C PHE A 3 -8.54 13.16 -16.74
N SER A 4 -9.38 13.86 -16.01
CA SER A 4 -8.97 14.75 -14.94
C SER A 4 -9.88 14.64 -13.74
N MET A 5 -9.34 14.97 -12.58
CA MET A 5 -10.03 15.03 -11.29
C MET A 5 -9.81 16.43 -10.72
N ALA A 6 -10.89 17.14 -10.40
CA ALA A 6 -10.80 18.43 -9.74
C ALA A 6 -10.13 18.32 -8.36
N SER A 7 -10.37 17.20 -7.67
CA SER A 7 -9.66 16.85 -6.45
C SER A 7 -9.47 15.33 -6.37
N LEU A 8 -8.23 14.93 -6.07
CA LEU A 8 -7.86 13.62 -5.56
C LEU A 8 -7.25 13.79 -4.18
N SER A 9 -7.81 13.11 -3.18
CA SER A 9 -7.15 12.88 -1.90
C SER A 9 -6.82 11.40 -1.79
N LEU A 10 -5.53 11.08 -1.78
CA LEU A 10 -5.03 9.72 -1.75
C LEU A 10 -4.39 9.43 -0.39
N TYR A 11 -4.90 8.40 0.27
CA TYR A 11 -4.41 7.91 1.55
C TYR A 11 -3.75 6.55 1.42
N LEU A 12 -2.72 6.33 2.23
CA LEU A 12 -2.15 5.01 2.48
C LEU A 12 -2.28 4.64 3.94
N SER A 13 -2.54 3.37 4.20
CA SER A 13 -2.59 2.81 5.55
C SER A 13 -2.20 1.34 5.57
N THR A 14 -1.69 0.87 6.70
CA THR A 14 -1.48 -0.55 7.01
C THR A 14 -2.73 -1.10 7.68
N SER A 15 -3.59 -1.71 6.87
CA SER A 15 -4.84 -2.32 7.30
C SER A 15 -4.64 -3.67 7.97
N SER A 16 -5.44 -3.95 8.99
CA SER A 16 -5.60 -5.31 9.54
C SER A 16 -6.47 -6.22 8.67
N LYS A 17 -7.13 -5.64 7.65
CA LYS A 17 -8.00 -6.36 6.73
C LYS A 17 -7.21 -6.93 5.55
N PHE A 18 -7.70 -8.04 5.04
CA PHE A 18 -7.12 -8.78 3.93
C PHE A 18 -8.07 -8.70 2.74
N PRO A 19 -7.54 -8.63 1.51
CA PRO A 19 -8.38 -8.52 0.33
C PRO A 19 -9.25 -9.77 0.13
N ASN A 20 -8.69 -10.97 0.29
CA ASN A 20 -9.40 -12.23 -0.03
C ASN A 20 -9.11 -13.40 0.93
N THR A 21 -7.85 -13.64 1.28
CA THR A 21 -7.44 -14.77 2.15
C THR A 21 -6.34 -14.33 3.12
N GLY A 22 -6.14 -15.09 4.21
CA GLY A 22 -5.03 -14.89 5.15
C GLY A 22 -5.35 -14.05 6.40
N GLY A 23 -6.59 -13.60 6.57
CA GLY A 23 -7.04 -12.88 7.76
C GLY A 23 -8.48 -12.34 7.61
N PRO A 24 -8.91 -11.45 8.53
CA PRO A 24 -10.21 -10.78 8.44
C PRO A 24 -10.36 -10.04 7.11
N LEU A 25 -11.46 -10.24 6.39
CA LEU A 25 -11.65 -9.63 5.06
C LEU A 25 -11.95 -8.13 5.16
N LEU A 26 -11.71 -7.41 4.05
CA LEU A 26 -12.13 -6.02 3.86
C LEU A 26 -13.64 -5.89 4.16
N SER A 27 -14.00 -4.88 4.95
CA SER A 27 -15.37 -4.54 5.35
C SER A 27 -15.99 -3.61 4.32
N THR A 28 -17.30 -3.74 4.07
CA THR A 28 -18.04 -2.74 3.29
C THR A 28 -18.13 -1.39 4.01
N THR A 29 -17.88 -1.33 5.32
CA THR A 29 -17.78 -0.07 6.08
C THR A 29 -16.36 0.47 5.97
N TYR A 30 -16.19 1.67 5.40
CA TYR A 30 -14.86 2.22 5.10
C TYR A 30 -13.98 2.39 6.35
N ALA A 31 -14.56 2.89 7.44
CA ALA A 31 -13.83 3.14 8.69
C ALA A 31 -13.22 1.87 9.31
N ASP A 32 -13.78 0.69 9.04
CA ASP A 32 -13.27 -0.58 9.56
C ASP A 32 -12.02 -1.08 8.82
N ASN A 33 -11.73 -0.51 7.65
CA ASN A 33 -10.61 -0.93 6.80
C ASN A 33 -9.33 -0.17 7.11
N VAL A 34 -9.45 1.03 7.66
CA VAL A 34 -8.33 1.94 7.86
C VAL A 34 -7.52 1.53 9.09
N GLY A 35 -6.20 1.48 8.93
CA GLY A 35 -5.25 1.25 10.02
C GLY A 35 -4.89 2.50 10.81
N PRO A 36 -4.15 2.35 11.92
CA PRO A 36 -3.79 3.46 12.81
C PRO A 36 -2.80 4.47 12.19
N ASP A 37 -2.14 4.11 11.08
CA ASP A 37 -1.12 4.89 10.38
C ASP A 37 -1.66 5.61 9.13
N ASN A 38 -2.98 5.82 9.05
CA ASN A 38 -3.62 6.44 7.89
C ASN A 38 -3.01 7.81 7.56
N THR A 39 -2.42 7.91 6.38
CA THR A 39 -1.61 9.06 5.96
C THR A 39 -2.10 9.58 4.62
N LEU A 40 -2.43 10.87 4.56
CA LEU A 40 -2.67 11.56 3.29
C LEU A 40 -1.33 11.73 2.54
N VAL A 41 -1.13 10.91 1.52
CA VAL A 41 0.13 10.88 0.75
C VAL A 41 0.12 11.82 -0.46
N PHE A 42 -1.07 12.20 -0.93
CA PHE A 42 -1.25 13.17 -2.00
C PHE A 42 -2.61 13.87 -1.87
N SER A 43 -2.66 15.19 -2.11
CA SER A 43 -3.91 15.93 -2.23
C SER A 43 -3.78 17.01 -3.29
N GLY A 44 -4.72 17.06 -4.24
CA GLY A 44 -4.76 18.09 -5.25
C GLY A 44 -5.47 17.66 -6.53
N PRO A 45 -5.58 18.56 -7.52
CA PRO A 45 -6.09 18.22 -8.84
C PRO A 45 -5.10 17.30 -9.57
N VAL A 46 -5.64 16.43 -10.42
CA VAL A 46 -4.84 15.52 -11.26
C VAL A 46 -5.37 15.55 -12.68
N SER A 47 -4.48 15.59 -13.66
CA SER A 47 -4.82 15.46 -15.08
C SER A 47 -3.90 14.42 -15.69
N PHE A 48 -4.50 13.41 -16.29
CA PHE A 48 -3.82 12.29 -16.89
C PHE A 48 -4.05 12.27 -18.40
N THR A 49 -2.97 11.96 -19.10
CA THR A 49 -2.94 11.79 -20.55
C THR A 49 -2.09 10.56 -20.82
N SER A 50 -2.66 9.58 -21.49
CA SER A 50 -1.96 8.37 -21.91
C SER A 50 -2.33 8.05 -23.35
N PRO A 51 -1.38 7.65 -24.21
CA PRO A 51 -1.71 7.08 -25.52
C PRO A 51 -2.53 5.78 -25.40
N GLY A 52 -2.61 5.20 -24.20
CA GLY A 52 -3.21 3.91 -23.95
C GLY A 52 -2.40 2.78 -24.56
N CYS A 53 -2.96 1.57 -24.52
CA CYS A 53 -2.44 0.43 -25.26
C CYS A 53 -3.58 -0.38 -25.85
N ALA A 54 -3.30 -1.13 -26.92
CA ALA A 54 -4.23 -2.13 -27.42
C ALA A 54 -4.04 -3.42 -26.61
N GLY A 55 -5.09 -3.85 -25.90
CA GLY A 55 -5.11 -5.17 -25.26
C GLY A 55 -4.89 -6.29 -26.29
N PRO A 56 -4.39 -7.48 -25.88
CA PRO A 56 -4.26 -7.95 -24.50
C PRO A 56 -2.88 -7.70 -23.88
N ALA A 57 -2.01 -6.92 -24.52
CA ALA A 57 -0.71 -6.59 -23.94
C ALA A 57 -0.88 -5.70 -22.69
N VAL A 58 -0.01 -5.88 -21.70
CA VAL A 58 0.04 -5.03 -20.50
C VAL A 58 0.34 -3.60 -20.92
N CYS A 59 -0.51 -2.66 -20.53
CA CYS A 59 -0.25 -1.24 -20.78
C CYS A 59 0.95 -0.75 -19.95
N PRO A 60 1.76 0.19 -20.48
CA PRO A 60 2.78 0.87 -19.67
C PRO A 60 2.16 1.57 -18.45
N PHE A 61 2.89 1.58 -17.33
CA PHE A 61 2.56 2.44 -16.18
C PHE A 61 3.02 3.87 -16.45
N ASP A 62 2.17 4.65 -17.12
CA ASP A 62 2.44 6.03 -17.54
C ASP A 62 1.58 7.10 -16.84
N LEU A 63 0.63 6.67 -15.98
CA LEU A 63 -0.18 7.53 -15.14
C LEU A 63 0.41 7.62 -13.73
N ASN A 64 1.12 8.71 -13.46
CA ASN A 64 1.95 8.84 -12.26
C ASN A 64 1.35 9.81 -11.25
N ILE A 65 1.22 9.35 -10.00
CA ILE A 65 0.97 10.20 -8.83
C ILE A 65 2.23 10.21 -7.98
N ASN A 66 2.86 11.37 -7.84
CA ASN A 66 4.01 11.53 -6.94
C ASN A 66 3.49 11.89 -5.54
N PHE A 67 3.84 11.08 -4.55
CA PHE A 67 3.46 11.36 -3.17
C PHE A 67 4.18 12.61 -2.66
N THR A 68 3.42 13.51 -2.04
CA THR A 68 3.94 14.69 -1.34
C THR A 68 4.34 14.35 0.10
N THR A 69 3.75 13.30 0.67
CA THR A 69 4.07 12.78 2.01
C THR A 69 4.47 11.31 1.89
N PRO A 70 5.71 10.93 2.27
CA PRO A 70 6.11 9.53 2.27
C PRO A 70 5.28 8.68 3.24
N PHE A 71 5.07 7.40 2.91
CA PHE A 71 4.43 6.42 3.78
C PHE A 71 5.38 5.25 4.05
N LEU A 72 5.62 4.94 5.32
CA LEU A 72 6.44 3.79 5.73
C LEU A 72 5.55 2.55 5.87
N TYR A 73 5.57 1.68 4.87
CA TYR A 73 4.83 0.43 4.93
C TYR A 73 5.65 -0.66 5.65
N ASN A 74 5.09 -1.22 6.74
CA ASN A 74 5.61 -2.42 7.37
C ASN A 74 4.65 -3.61 7.11
N PRO A 75 5.02 -4.56 6.23
CA PRO A 75 4.15 -5.69 5.90
C PRO A 75 3.91 -6.67 7.06
N THR A 76 4.68 -6.59 8.15
CA THR A 76 4.42 -7.41 9.35
C THR A 76 3.26 -6.89 10.20
N LEU A 77 2.84 -5.64 9.99
CA LEU A 77 1.75 -5.01 10.74
C LEU A 77 0.41 -5.11 10.01
N GLY A 78 0.40 -5.51 8.74
CA GLY A 78 -0.83 -5.64 7.97
C GLY A 78 -0.65 -5.52 6.46
N ARG A 79 -1.77 -5.33 5.77
CA ARG A 79 -1.84 -5.19 4.32
C ARG A 79 -1.92 -3.73 3.94
N LEU A 80 -1.28 -3.37 2.83
CA LEU A 80 -1.36 -2.01 2.31
C LEU A 80 -2.78 -1.73 1.80
N LEU A 81 -3.38 -0.67 2.32
CA LEU A 81 -4.63 -0.08 1.84
C LEU A 81 -4.30 1.20 1.06
N LEU A 82 -4.84 1.27 -0.16
CA LEU A 82 -4.88 2.47 -1.00
C LEU A 82 -6.30 3.00 -0.98
N ASP A 83 -6.51 4.23 -0.50
CA ASP A 83 -7.84 4.85 -0.41
C ASP A 83 -7.88 6.15 -1.21
N LEU A 84 -8.79 6.20 -2.19
CA LEU A 84 -8.88 7.24 -3.22
C LEU A 84 -10.21 7.99 -3.07
N ASN A 85 -10.13 9.24 -2.62
CA ASN A 85 -11.29 10.14 -2.58
C ASN A 85 -11.23 11.11 -3.76
N ILE A 86 -12.20 10.99 -4.67
CA ILE A 86 -12.20 11.69 -5.95
C ILE A 86 -13.44 12.60 -6.07
N THR A 87 -13.25 13.83 -6.54
CA THR A 87 -14.33 14.71 -6.99
C THR A 87 -14.03 15.34 -8.34
N GLY A 88 -15.09 15.74 -9.06
CA GLY A 88 -14.98 16.44 -10.34
C GLY A 88 -14.24 15.63 -11.41
N LEU A 89 -14.48 14.32 -11.45
CA LEU A 89 -13.98 13.46 -12.54
C LEU A 89 -14.58 13.94 -13.87
N SER A 90 -13.72 14.16 -14.87
CA SER A 90 -14.13 14.57 -16.22
C SER A 90 -13.21 13.96 -17.28
N GLY A 91 -13.71 13.83 -18.52
CA GLY A 91 -13.04 13.07 -19.58
C GLY A 91 -13.28 11.56 -19.44
N GLY A 92 -12.34 10.74 -19.92
CA GLY A 92 -12.32 9.30 -19.66
C GLY A 92 -12.58 8.37 -20.84
N ASP A 93 -12.13 8.71 -22.05
CA ASP A 93 -12.12 7.73 -23.14
C ASP A 93 -11.09 6.62 -22.86
N GLY A 94 -11.55 5.46 -22.40
CA GLY A 94 -10.71 4.30 -22.07
C GLY A 94 -11.07 3.65 -20.74
N LYS A 95 -10.22 2.74 -20.27
CA LYS A 95 -10.31 2.09 -18.95
C LYS A 95 -8.91 1.92 -18.37
N LEU A 96 -8.81 1.98 -17.03
CA LEU A 96 -7.62 1.49 -16.34
C LEU A 96 -7.51 -0.03 -16.52
N ASP A 97 -6.26 -0.52 -16.50
CA ASP A 97 -6.02 -1.95 -16.46
C ASP A 97 -6.47 -2.50 -15.11
N SER A 98 -7.26 -3.57 -15.12
CA SER A 98 -7.85 -4.16 -13.94
C SER A 98 -7.90 -5.67 -14.04
N VAL A 99 -7.89 -6.31 -12.88
CA VAL A 99 -7.98 -7.76 -12.76
C VAL A 99 -9.17 -8.12 -11.89
N SER A 100 -9.87 -9.18 -12.27
CA SER A 100 -10.94 -9.78 -11.48
C SER A 100 -10.55 -11.19 -11.06
N PHE A 101 -10.94 -11.57 -9.85
CA PHE A 101 -10.65 -12.87 -9.27
C PHE A 101 -11.94 -13.64 -8.98
N PRO A 102 -11.90 -14.99 -9.00
CA PRO A 102 -13.02 -15.80 -8.52
C PRO A 102 -13.25 -15.54 -7.03
N GLY A 103 -14.47 -15.12 -6.66
CA GLY A 103 -14.85 -14.88 -5.27
C GLY A 103 -15.59 -16.05 -4.60
N PRO A 104 -15.60 -16.14 -3.26
CA PRO A 104 -14.53 -15.73 -2.35
C PRO A 104 -13.34 -16.70 -2.39
N ASN A 105 -12.12 -16.21 -2.11
CA ASN A 105 -10.83 -16.93 -2.03
C ASN A 105 -9.85 -16.83 -3.24
N GLY A 106 -10.08 -15.94 -4.21
CA GLY A 106 -9.12 -15.67 -5.29
C GLY A 106 -8.45 -14.30 -5.15
N GLY A 107 -7.14 -14.22 -5.37
CA GLY A 107 -6.47 -12.95 -5.71
C GLY A 107 -5.76 -12.19 -4.59
N SER A 108 -4.85 -11.31 -5.00
CA SER A 108 -4.03 -10.45 -4.13
C SER A 108 -4.64 -9.07 -3.89
N ILE A 109 -5.77 -8.74 -4.53
CA ILE A 109 -6.43 -7.44 -4.52
C ILE A 109 -7.95 -7.66 -4.36
N ALA A 110 -8.59 -6.77 -3.62
CA ALA A 110 -10.04 -6.58 -3.55
C ALA A 110 -10.29 -5.09 -3.28
N ASN A 111 -11.48 -4.61 -3.62
CA ASN A 111 -11.84 -3.21 -3.42
C ASN A 111 -13.20 -3.06 -2.73
N VAL A 112 -13.38 -1.90 -2.09
CA VAL A 112 -14.71 -1.40 -1.69
C VAL A 112 -14.85 -0.02 -2.30
N SER A 113 -15.89 0.18 -3.09
CA SER A 113 -16.12 1.42 -3.83
C SER A 113 -17.55 1.92 -3.67
N GLY A 114 -17.77 3.22 -3.82
CA GLY A 114 -19.07 3.85 -3.60
C GLY A 114 -19.01 5.37 -3.73
N VAL A 115 -20.03 6.04 -3.22
CA VAL A 115 -20.14 7.51 -3.29
C VAL A 115 -19.33 8.15 -2.15
N LEU A 116 -18.66 9.26 -2.46
CA LEU A 116 -17.89 10.00 -1.46
C LEU A 116 -18.77 10.46 -0.29
N ASN A 117 -18.28 10.26 0.93
CA ASN A 117 -18.94 10.53 2.22
C ASN A 117 -19.99 9.50 2.68
N ASP A 118 -20.29 8.47 1.88
CA ASP A 118 -21.07 7.34 2.38
C ASP A 118 -20.25 6.55 3.41
N ALA A 119 -20.91 6.03 4.44
CA ALA A 119 -20.24 5.20 5.45
C ALA A 119 -19.88 3.81 4.93
N THR A 120 -20.56 3.35 3.88
CA THR A 120 -20.44 2.01 3.32
C THR A 120 -20.36 2.02 1.79
N GLY A 121 -19.72 1.01 1.22
CA GLY A 121 -19.64 0.79 -0.23
C GLY A 121 -19.97 -0.63 -0.65
N ASN A 122 -19.71 -0.91 -1.93
CA ASN A 122 -19.85 -2.21 -2.56
C ASN A 122 -18.51 -2.93 -2.61
N PHE A 123 -18.48 -4.17 -2.14
CA PHE A 123 -17.29 -5.02 -2.21
C PHE A 123 -17.12 -5.63 -3.62
N GLY A 124 -15.90 -5.64 -4.13
CA GLY A 124 -15.50 -6.28 -5.39
C GLY A 124 -14.27 -7.19 -5.23
N PHE A 125 -14.28 -8.35 -5.90
CA PHE A 125 -13.15 -9.28 -6.01
C PHE A 125 -12.20 -8.89 -7.15
N ASP A 126 -12.08 -7.59 -7.38
CA ASP A 126 -11.36 -6.99 -8.49
C ASP A 126 -10.57 -5.78 -8.01
N GLY A 127 -9.77 -5.20 -8.90
CA GLY A 127 -9.13 -3.92 -8.65
C GLY A 127 -8.22 -3.50 -9.78
N ASP A 128 -7.83 -2.23 -9.75
CA ASP A 128 -6.90 -1.65 -10.70
C ASP A 128 -5.49 -2.20 -10.49
N ILE A 129 -4.77 -2.41 -11.59
CA ILE A 129 -3.37 -2.80 -11.57
C ILE A 129 -2.52 -1.55 -11.30
N VAL A 130 -1.88 -1.51 -10.13
CA VAL A 130 -1.06 -0.37 -9.69
C VAL A 130 0.40 -0.77 -9.51
N GLN A 131 1.31 0.11 -9.90
CA GLN A 131 2.74 -0.01 -9.60
C GLN A 131 3.10 0.93 -8.45
N LEU A 132 3.67 0.36 -7.37
CA LEU A 132 4.26 1.13 -6.28
C LEU A 132 5.76 1.24 -6.49
N ARG A 133 6.27 2.47 -6.49
CA ARG A 133 7.70 2.75 -6.48
C ARG A 133 8.10 3.10 -5.05
N TYR A 134 9.05 2.33 -4.50
CA TYR A 134 9.49 2.49 -3.12
C TYR A 134 10.99 2.29 -3.00
N THR A 135 11.55 2.80 -1.91
CA THR A 135 12.92 2.48 -1.46
C THR A 135 12.84 1.51 -0.31
N ALA A 136 13.52 0.38 -0.38
CA ALA A 136 13.63 -0.53 0.75
C ALA A 136 14.41 0.17 1.88
N VAL A 137 13.85 0.16 3.10
CA VAL A 137 14.56 0.61 4.29
C VAL A 137 15.41 -0.57 4.77
N PRO A 138 16.76 -0.49 4.74
CA PRO A 138 17.59 -1.56 5.24
C PRO A 138 17.29 -1.76 6.73
N GLU A 139 17.06 -3.00 7.16
CA GLU A 139 16.99 -3.28 8.59
C GLU A 139 18.31 -2.84 9.24
N PRO A 140 18.29 -2.18 10.42
CA PRO A 140 19.52 -1.87 11.13
C PRO A 140 20.22 -3.20 11.37
N THR A 141 21.38 -3.37 10.74
CA THR A 141 22.13 -4.63 10.64
C THR A 141 22.05 -5.43 11.93
N ALA A 142 21.15 -6.41 12.00
CA ALA A 142 21.05 -7.33 13.14
C ALA A 142 22.41 -7.99 13.40
N GLY A 143 23.21 -8.16 12.34
CA GLY A 143 24.61 -8.55 12.42
C GLY A 143 25.50 -7.63 13.25
N ALA A 144 25.42 -6.30 13.10
CA ALA A 144 26.24 -5.37 13.90
C ALA A 144 25.87 -5.44 15.38
N LEU A 145 24.58 -5.55 15.70
CA LEU A 145 24.10 -5.77 17.08
C LEU A 145 24.58 -7.11 17.64
N MET A 146 24.54 -8.17 16.83
CA MET A 146 24.99 -9.51 17.23
C MET A 146 26.51 -9.58 17.44
N PHE A 147 27.30 -8.92 16.58
CA PHE A 147 28.76 -8.83 16.73
C PHE A 147 29.16 -7.98 17.95
N MET A 148 28.48 -6.85 18.20
CA MET A 148 28.70 -6.07 19.41
C MET A 148 28.33 -6.87 20.67
N GLY A 149 27.22 -7.61 20.64
CA GLY A 149 26.82 -8.51 21.72
C GLY A 149 27.85 -9.61 22.00
N ALA A 150 28.35 -10.28 20.95
CA ALA A 150 29.36 -11.32 21.08
C ALA A 150 30.70 -10.78 21.61
N ALA A 151 31.12 -9.59 21.15
CA ALA A 151 32.33 -8.92 21.63
C ALA A 151 32.23 -8.52 23.12
N ALA A 152 31.08 -7.98 23.54
CA ALA A 152 30.83 -7.65 24.94
C ALA A 152 30.85 -8.90 25.84
N LEU A 153 30.22 -9.99 25.42
CA LEU A 153 30.27 -11.28 26.14
C LEU A 153 31.69 -11.84 26.25
N ALA A 154 32.48 -11.78 25.17
CA ALA A 154 33.87 -12.22 25.19
C ALA A 154 34.74 -11.40 26.17
N LEU A 155 34.56 -10.08 26.20
CA LEU A 155 35.25 -9.18 27.13
C LEU A 155 34.85 -9.45 28.59
N MET A 156 33.56 -9.65 28.87
CA MET A 156 33.07 -9.98 30.21
C MET A 156 33.61 -11.33 30.71
N LYS A 157 33.72 -12.33 29.83
CA LYS A 157 34.29 -13.64 30.18
C LYS A 157 35.78 -13.55 30.52
N ARG A 158 36.55 -12.73 29.78
CA ARG A 158 37.97 -12.47 30.07
C ARG A 158 38.17 -11.75 31.41
N HIS A 159 37.34 -10.76 31.72
CA HIS A 159 37.42 -10.05 33.01
C HIS A 159 37.09 -10.92 34.23
N ARG A 160 36.15 -11.88 34.10
CA ARG A 160 35.84 -12.81 35.19
C ARG A 160 36.97 -13.81 35.45
N SER A 161 37.65 -14.27 34.39
CA SER A 161 38.78 -15.20 34.53
C SER A 161 40.02 -14.55 35.17
N ALA A 162 40.20 -13.23 35.00
CA ALA A 162 41.33 -12.48 35.55
C ALA A 162 41.18 -12.12 37.04
N ARG A 163 39.99 -12.27 37.65
CA ARG A 163 39.74 -12.03 39.07
C ARG A 163 39.76 -13.30 39.93
N ALA A 164 39.97 -14.46 39.32
CA ALA A 164 39.97 -15.76 39.99
C ALA A 164 41.38 -16.29 40.34
N HIS A 165 42.41 -15.47 40.17
CA HIS A 165 43.80 -15.69 40.60
C HIS A 165 44.24 -14.52 41.47
#